data_AF-A0A953GLI0-F1
#
_entry.id   AF-A0A953GLI0-F1
#
_cell.length_a   1.000
_cell.length_b   1.000
_cell.length_c   1.000
_cell.angle_alpha   90.00
_cell.angle_beta   90.00
_cell.angle_gamma   90.00
#
_symmetry.space_group_name_H-M   'P 1'
#
loop_
_entity.id
_entity.type
_entity.pdbx_description
1 polymer ?
#
loop_
_entity_poly.entity_id
_entity_poly.type
_entity_poly.pdbx_seq_one_letter_code
_entity_poly.pdbx_strand_id
1 'polypeptide(L)'
;MSLFQFLRPDVGNVMSGIMQQKGITDNVMQTLKSYPGIVKQTWIGGDADEFEADVMRKVIPACVELIAAIAGCNLNLTKATEIVDNADKAAQGIANNLGDVFGRI
;
A
#
# COMPACT_ATOMS: atom_id res chain seq x y z
N MET A 1 -19.84 -7.37 20.02
CA MET A 1 -18.42 -7.40 19.59
C MET A 1 -18.25 -8.63 18.73
N SER A 2 -17.93 -8.49 17.45
CA SER A 2 -17.65 -9.67 16.61
C SER A 2 -16.25 -10.22 16.91
N LEU A 3 -16.05 -11.51 16.61
CA LEU A 3 -14.88 -12.27 17.04
C LEU A 3 -13.58 -11.73 16.44
N PHE A 4 -13.64 -11.19 15.21
CA PHE A 4 -12.44 -10.72 14.49
C PHE A 4 -12.29 -9.19 14.43
N GLN A 5 -13.24 -8.42 14.98
CA GLN A 5 -13.19 -6.95 14.97
C GLN A 5 -12.03 -6.34 15.79
N PHE A 6 -11.42 -7.09 16.70
CA PHE A 6 -10.34 -6.57 17.56
C PHE A 6 -9.03 -6.27 16.81
N LEU A 7 -8.80 -6.93 15.66
CA LEU A 7 -7.59 -6.72 14.84
C LEU A 7 -7.72 -5.55 13.86
N ARG A 8 -8.94 -5.00 13.66
CA ARG A 8 -9.17 -3.90 12.70
C ARG A 8 -8.35 -2.64 12.98
N PRO A 9 -8.19 -2.18 14.24
CA PRO A 9 -7.38 -0.99 14.52
C PRO A 9 -5.92 -1.18 14.09
N ASP A 10 -5.35 -2.36 14.35
CA ASP A 10 -3.96 -2.66 14.01
C ASP A 10 -3.75 -2.76 12.50
N VAL A 11 -4.68 -3.40 11.77
CA VAL A 11 -4.65 -3.43 10.30
C VAL A 11 -4.80 -2.03 9.71
N GLY A 12 -5.70 -1.21 10.27
CA GLY A 12 -5.89 0.19 9.85
C GLY A 12 -4.64 1.06 10.08
N ASN A 13 -3.92 0.85 11.19
CA ASN A 13 -2.65 1.50 11.47
C ASN A 13 -1.58 1.12 10.44
N VAL A 14 -1.47 -0.17 10.11
CA VAL A 14 -0.53 -0.68 9.09
C VAL A 14 -0.86 -0.11 7.70
N MET A 15 -2.13 -0.13 7.29
CA MET A 15 -2.58 0.46 6.02
C MET A 15 -2.25 1.95 5.93
N SER A 16 -2.44 2.69 7.02
CA SER A 16 -2.12 4.13 7.07
C SER A 16 -0.62 4.38 6.91
N GLY A 17 0.22 3.57 7.58
CA GLY A 17 1.68 3.62 7.41
C GLY A 17 2.13 3.31 5.98
N ILE A 18 1.52 2.31 5.34
CA ILE A 18 1.80 1.94 3.94
C ILE A 18 1.40 3.08 2.98
N MET A 19 0.25 3.73 3.18
CA MET A 19 -0.12 4.90 2.37
C MET A 19 0.84 6.07 2.54
N GLN A 20 1.31 6.32 3.76
CA GLN A 20 2.32 7.35 4.01
C GLN A 20 3.64 7.02 3.28
N GLN A 21 4.09 5.76 3.33
CA GLN A 21 5.28 5.32 2.60
C GLN A 21 5.13 5.52 1.10
N LYS A 22 3.95 5.19 0.52
CA LYS A 22 3.67 5.46 -0.89
C LYS A 22 3.87 6.94 -1.23
N GLY A 23 3.29 7.84 -0.43
CA GLY A 23 3.43 9.29 -0.65
C GLY A 23 4.88 9.77 -0.57
N ILE A 24 5.67 9.23 0.36
CA ILE A 24 7.10 9.53 0.46
C ILE A 24 7.85 9.05 -0.79
N THR A 25 7.59 7.82 -1.25
CA THR A 25 8.24 7.27 -2.46
C THR A 25 7.84 8.03 -3.73
N ASP A 26 6.57 8.44 -3.85
CA ASP A 26 6.08 9.28 -4.95
C ASP A 26 6.84 10.62 -5.00
N ASN A 27 7.02 11.27 -3.85
CA ASN A 27 7.79 12.53 -3.75
C ASN A 27 9.26 12.33 -4.13
N VAL A 28 9.90 11.27 -3.63
CA VAL A 28 11.29 10.95 -3.98
C VAL A 28 11.43 10.69 -5.48
N MET A 29 10.50 9.96 -6.09
CA MET A 29 10.49 9.73 -7.54
C MET A 29 10.39 11.05 -8.31
N GLN A 30 9.54 11.98 -7.86
CA GLN A 30 9.40 13.28 -8.50
C GLN A 30 10.68 14.12 -8.40
N THR A 31 11.36 14.08 -7.26
CA THR A 31 12.69 14.69 -7.09
C THR A 31 13.74 14.03 -8.00
N LEU A 32 13.76 12.70 -8.07
CA LEU A 32 14.70 11.98 -8.94
C LEU A 32 14.50 12.30 -10.43
N LYS A 33 13.26 12.60 -10.84
CA LYS A 33 12.97 13.04 -12.22
C LYS A 33 13.47 14.45 -12.53
N SER A 34 13.56 15.34 -11.53
CA SER A 34 14.02 16.73 -11.76
C SER A 34 15.54 16.87 -11.71
N TYR A 35 16.24 15.96 -11.01
CA TYR A 35 17.69 16.02 -10.80
C TYR A 35 18.52 15.96 -12.10
N PRO A 36 18.25 15.06 -13.07
CA PRO A 36 19.06 14.97 -14.29
C PRO A 36 19.13 16.28 -15.07
N GLY A 37 18.02 17.02 -15.14
CA GLY A 37 17.98 18.34 -15.79
C GLY A 37 18.84 19.38 -15.07
N ILE A 38 18.89 19.36 -13.73
CA ILE A 38 19.73 20.25 -12.93
C ILE A 38 21.21 19.88 -13.09
N VAL A 39 21.52 18.59 -13.06
CA VAL A 39 22.89 18.08 -13.21
C VAL A 39 23.45 18.47 -14.57
N LYS A 40 22.70 18.31 -15.66
CA LYS A 40 23.12 18.72 -17.01
C LYS A 40 23.39 20.21 -17.18
N GLN A 41 22.73 21.07 -16.39
CA GLN A 41 23.01 22.51 -16.43
C GLN A 41 24.36 22.86 -15.79
N THR A 42 24.87 22.00 -14.92
CA THR A 42 26.05 22.28 -14.10
C THR A 42 27.25 21.41 -14.47
N TRP A 43 27.01 20.24 -15.08
CA TRP A 43 28.00 19.27 -15.51
C TRP A 43 27.74 18.88 -16.97
N ILE A 44 28.73 19.15 -17.81
CA ILE A 44 28.69 18.86 -19.25
C ILE A 44 29.78 17.83 -19.54
N GLY A 45 29.40 16.71 -20.14
CA GLY A 45 30.30 15.61 -20.46
C GLY A 45 29.54 14.30 -20.69
N GLY A 46 30.20 13.31 -21.31
CA GLY A 46 29.58 12.01 -21.58
C GLY A 46 29.26 11.21 -20.32
N ASP A 47 29.93 11.51 -19.21
CA ASP A 47 29.64 11.02 -17.87
C ASP A 47 28.33 11.61 -17.30
N ALA A 48 28.05 12.89 -17.55
CA ALA A 48 26.78 13.52 -17.19
C ALA A 48 25.60 12.94 -18.00
N ASP A 49 25.81 12.66 -19.29
CA ASP A 49 24.83 11.98 -20.14
C ASP A 49 24.56 10.54 -19.67
N GLU A 50 25.61 9.80 -19.30
CA GLU A 50 25.48 8.44 -18.78
C GLU A 50 24.79 8.42 -17.41
N PHE A 51 25.05 9.41 -16.55
CA PHE A 51 24.33 9.55 -15.29
C PHE A 51 22.83 9.77 -15.50
N GLU A 52 22.44 10.67 -16.41
CA GLU A 52 21.03 10.86 -16.77
C GLU A 52 20.41 9.57 -17.30
N ALA A 53 21.12 8.88 -18.20
CA ALA A 53 20.68 7.61 -18.77
C ALA A 53 20.47 6.55 -17.67
N ASP A 54 21.37 6.45 -16.70
CA ASP A 54 21.27 5.51 -15.58
C ASP A 54 20.12 5.84 -14.63
N VAL A 55 19.90 7.11 -14.32
CA VAL A 55 18.74 7.54 -13.53
C VAL A 55 17.43 7.17 -14.25
N MET A 56 17.34 7.46 -15.55
CA MET A 56 16.15 7.18 -16.35
C MET A 56 15.91 5.68 -16.56
N ARG A 57 16.97 4.89 -16.69
CA ARG A 57 16.89 3.48 -17.11
C ARG A 57 16.93 2.49 -15.95
N LYS A 58 17.49 2.86 -14.80
CA LYS A 58 17.61 1.99 -13.61
C LYS A 58 16.82 2.54 -12.42
N VAL A 59 17.09 3.79 -12.04
CA VAL A 59 16.59 4.34 -10.78
C VAL A 59 15.08 4.61 -10.83
N ILE A 60 14.60 5.32 -11.86
CA ILE A 60 13.16 5.61 -12.00
C ILE A 60 12.33 4.31 -12.10
N PRO A 61 12.69 3.32 -12.94
CA PRO A 61 11.98 2.05 -12.99
C PRO A 61 11.94 1.33 -11.64
N ALA A 62 13.05 1.28 -10.90
CA ALA A 62 13.08 0.66 -9.58
C ALA A 62 12.16 1.38 -8.56
N CYS A 63 12.07 2.72 -8.62
CA CYS A 63 11.10 3.46 -7.81
C CYS A 63 9.64 3.13 -8.18
N VAL A 64 9.34 2.97 -9.48
CA VAL A 64 8.00 2.58 -9.94
C VAL A 64 7.63 1.18 -9.45
N GLU A 65 8.56 0.22 -9.50
CA GLU A 65 8.36 -1.13 -8.97
C GLU A 65 8.08 -1.10 -7.46
N LEU A 66 8.83 -0.30 -6.70
CA LEU A 66 8.60 -0.13 -5.27
C LEU A 66 7.20 0.45 -4.97
N ILE A 67 6.78 1.50 -5.69
CA ILE A 67 5.44 2.09 -5.54
C ILE A 67 4.36 1.06 -5.84
N ALA A 68 4.54 0.25 -6.89
CA ALA A 68 3.60 -0.81 -7.25
C ALA A 68 3.52 -1.90 -6.18
N ALA A 69 4.64 -2.31 -5.59
CA ALA A 69 4.68 -3.26 -4.49
C ALA A 69 3.95 -2.73 -3.24
N ILE A 70 4.19 -1.47 -2.87
CA ILE A 70 3.49 -0.80 -1.75
C ILE A 70 1.98 -0.75 -2.00
N ALA A 71 1.56 -0.38 -3.22
CA ALA A 71 0.16 -0.36 -3.60
C ALA A 71 -0.48 -1.77 -3.55
N GLY A 72 0.25 -2.80 -3.98
CA GLY A 72 -0.17 -4.20 -3.89
C GLY A 72 -0.39 -4.67 -2.46
N CYS A 73 0.49 -4.29 -1.52
CA CYS A 73 0.32 -4.55 -0.09
C CYS A 73 -0.98 -3.93 0.44
N ASN A 74 -1.26 -2.67 0.11
CA ASN A 74 -2.47 -1.99 0.55
C ASN A 74 -3.73 -2.69 0.04
N LEU A 75 -3.74 -3.09 -1.24
CA LEU A 75 -4.87 -3.81 -1.85
C LEU A 75 -5.12 -5.17 -1.18
N ASN A 76 -4.06 -5.92 -0.85
CA ASN A 76 -4.18 -7.20 -0.16
C ASN A 76 -4.69 -7.05 1.28
N LEU A 77 -4.27 -6.00 1.99
CA LEU A 77 -4.76 -5.70 3.34
C LEU A 77 -6.24 -5.30 3.34
N THR A 78 -6.68 -4.50 2.35
CA THR A 78 -8.11 -4.18 2.17
C THR A 78 -8.92 -5.46 1.96
N LYS A 79 -8.50 -6.34 1.04
CA LYS A 79 -9.17 -7.62 0.79
C LYS A 79 -9.23 -8.51 2.04
N ALA A 80 -8.14 -8.59 2.80
CA ALA A 80 -8.11 -9.38 4.04
C ALA A 80 -9.12 -8.84 5.06
N THR A 81 -9.24 -7.52 5.18
CA THR A 81 -10.24 -6.88 6.06
C THR A 81 -11.67 -7.18 5.61
N GLU A 82 -11.96 -7.13 4.30
CA GLU A 82 -13.28 -7.47 3.76
C GLU A 82 -13.67 -8.94 4.01
N ILE A 83 -12.71 -9.87 3.90
CA ILE A 83 -12.92 -11.30 4.20
C ILE A 83 -13.30 -11.47 5.67
N VAL A 84 -12.58 -10.80 6.57
CA VAL A 84 -12.86 -10.80 8.02
C VAL A 84 -14.27 -10.26 8.29
N ASP A 85 -14.65 -9.17 7.64
CA ASP A 85 -15.98 -8.56 7.80
C ASP A 85 -17.11 -9.49 7.35
N ASN A 86 -16.90 -10.21 6.26
CA ASN A 86 -17.86 -11.18 5.77
C ASN A 86 -17.95 -12.41 6.69
N ALA A 87 -16.82 -12.87 7.25
CA ALA A 87 -16.78 -13.96 8.21
C ALA A 87 -17.52 -13.59 9.51
N ASP A 88 -17.33 -12.37 10.02
CA ASP A 88 -18.03 -11.87 11.20
C ASP A 88 -19.55 -11.75 10.97
N LYS A 89 -19.98 -11.25 9.81
CA LYS A 89 -21.40 -11.21 9.44
C LYS A 89 -22.02 -12.60 9.38
N ALA A 90 -21.31 -13.56 8.79
CA ALA A 90 -21.77 -14.94 8.73
C ALA A 90 -21.89 -15.57 10.13
N ALA A 91 -20.90 -15.36 10.99
CA ALA A 91 -20.91 -15.84 12.37
C ALA A 91 -22.06 -15.22 13.19
N GLN A 92 -22.31 -13.92 13.03
CA GLN A 92 -23.46 -13.24 13.67
C GLN A 92 -24.80 -13.78 13.16
N GLY A 93 -24.94 -14.03 11.85
CA GLY A 93 -26.15 -14.62 11.29
C GLY A 93 -26.43 -16.01 11.86
N ILE A 94 -25.41 -16.86 11.98
CA ILE A 94 -25.53 -18.19 12.58
C ILE A 94 -25.90 -18.10 14.07
N ALA A 95 -25.24 -17.21 14.82
CA ALA A 95 -25.52 -17.00 16.25
C ALA A 95 -26.96 -16.51 16.49
N ASN A 96 -27.45 -15.57 15.68
CA ASN A 96 -28.82 -15.08 15.75
C ASN A 96 -29.84 -16.18 15.43
N ASN A 97 -29.57 -16.98 14.39
CA ASN A 97 -30.43 -18.12 14.04
C ASN A 97 -30.49 -19.18 15.17
N LEU A 98 -29.35 -19.46 15.82
CA LEU A 98 -29.30 -20.35 16.99
C LEU A 98 -30.07 -19.75 18.17
N GLY A 99 -29.89 -18.46 18.44
CA GLY A 99 -30.62 -17.74 19.48
C GLY A 99 -32.14 -17.78 19.30
N ASP A 100 -32.62 -17.62 18.07
CA ASP A 100 -34.05 -17.73 17.73
C ASP A 100 -34.60 -19.16 17.89
N VAL A 101 -33.80 -20.19 17.58
CA VAL A 101 -34.18 -21.59 17.78
C VAL A 101 -34.27 -21.92 19.28
N PHE A 102 -33.30 -21.47 20.08
CA PHE A 102 -33.31 -21.72 21.52
C PHE A 102 -34.28 -20.81 22.29
N GLY A 103 -34.58 -19.61 21.80
CA GLY A 103 -35.60 -18.72 22.39
C GLY A 103 -37.05 -19.13 22.09
N ARG A 104 -37.26 -20.10 21.20
CA ARG A 104 -38.56 -20.70 20.87
C ARG A 104 -38.86 -22.00 21.61
N ILE A 105 -37.90 -22.51 22.39
CA ILE A 105 -38.06 -23.68 23.28
C ILE A 105 -38.25 -23.17 24.70
#